data_AF-A0A348VTV7-F1
#
_entry.id   AF-A0A348VTV7-F1
#
_cell.length_a   1.000
_cell.length_b   1.000
_cell.length_c   1.000
_cell.angle_alpha   90.00
_cell.angle_beta   90.00
_cell.angle_gamma   90.00
#
_symmetry.space_group_name_H-M   'P 1'
#
loop_
_entity.id
_entity.type
_entity.pdbx_description
1 polymer ?
#
loop_
_entity_poly.entity_id
_entity_poly.type
_entity_poly.pdbx_seq_one_letter_code
_entity_poly.pdbx_strand_id
1 'polypeptide(L)' 'LGREKVKTPAGEFATIKVRTFPKYEGVFMNKGEIFVWFTDDSRRIPVLMKSTIAIGSLVSTLRSMEQGKAISGL' A
#
# COMPACT_ATOMS: atom_id res chain seq x y z
N LEU A 1 -9.99 -9.79 5.54
CA LEU A 1 -9.26 -8.57 5.97
C LEU A 1 -10.12 -7.31 5.91
N GLY A 2 -11.03 -7.18 4.95
CA GLY A 2 -12.11 -6.20 5.04
C GLY A 2 -11.75 -4.83 4.46
N ARG A 3 -12.70 -3.90 4.60
CA ARG A 3 -12.57 -2.51 4.16
C ARG A 3 -12.39 -1.62 5.37
N GLU A 4 -11.52 -0.63 5.27
CA GLU A 4 -11.33 0.39 6.32
C GLU A 4 -10.98 1.76 5.71
N LYS A 5 -11.22 2.82 6.48
CA LYS A 5 -10.76 4.16 6.13
C LYS A 5 -9.35 4.37 6.66
N VAL A 6 -8.45 4.84 5.79
CA VAL A 6 -7.05 5.11 6.15
C VAL A 6 -6.74 6.58 5.90
N LYS A 7 -6.27 7.27 6.95
CA LYS A 7 -5.78 8.64 6.87
C LYS A 7 -4.26 8.65 6.68
N THR A 8 -3.82 9.45 5.73
CA THR A 8 -2.40 9.64 5.37
C THR A 8 -2.14 11.12 5.12
N PRO A 9 -0.87 11.55 4.95
CA PRO A 9 -0.59 12.91 4.51
C PRO A 9 -1.18 13.25 3.12
N ALA A 10 -1.43 12.25 2.27
CA ALA A 10 -2.06 12.44 0.96
C ALA A 10 -3.60 12.58 1.03
N GLY A 11 -4.20 12.43 2.21
CA GLY A 11 -5.65 12.47 2.39
C GLY A 11 -6.21 11.23 3.11
N GLU A 12 -7.54 11.13 3.11
CA GLU A 12 -8.28 9.99 3.67
C GLU A 12 -8.91 9.15 2.56
N PHE A 13 -8.74 7.84 2.65
CA PHE A 13 -9.12 6.90 1.60
C PHE A 13 -10.02 5.81 2.15
N ALA A 14 -11.08 5.45 1.43
CA ALA A 14 -11.70 4.14 1.56
C ALA A 14 -10.73 3.11 0.98
N THR A 15 -10.49 2.01 1.70
CA THR A 15 -9.47 1.02 1.32
C THR A 15 -9.95 -0.40 1.43
N ILE A 16 -9.29 -1.28 0.67
CA ILE A 16 -9.34 -2.74 0.85
C ILE A 16 -8.01 -3.20 1.42
N LYS A 17 -8.04 -3.88 2.57
CA LYS A 17 -6.85 -4.47 3.19
C LYS A 17 -6.59 -5.86 2.61
N VAL A 18 -5.37 -6.08 2.13
CA VAL A 18 -4.95 -7.33 1.48
C VAL A 18 -3.73 -7.90 2.19
N ARG A 19 -3.73 -9.23 2.38
CA ARG A 19 -2.57 -10.00 2.85
C ARG A 19 -1.75 -10.38 1.63
N THR A 20 -0.46 -10.12 1.66
CA THR A 20 0.46 -10.57 0.62
C THR A 20 1.67 -11.29 1.23
N PHE A 21 2.30 -12.11 0.40
CA PHE A 21 3.48 -12.89 0.75
C PHE A 21 4.58 -12.55 -0.27
N PRO A 22 5.77 -12.13 0.17
CA PRO A 22 6.87 -11.83 -0.75
C PRO A 22 7.27 -13.09 -1.52
N LYS A 23 7.42 -12.96 -2.85
CA LYS A 23 7.82 -14.06 -3.75
C LYS A 23 9.34 -14.13 -4.01
N TYR A 24 10.12 -13.20 -3.47
CA TYR A 24 11.54 -13.04 -3.80
C TYR A 24 12.45 -12.90 -2.58
N GLU A 25 13.71 -13.28 -2.77
CA GLU A 25 14.81 -13.20 -1.80
C GLU A 25 15.43 -11.78 -1.76
N GLY A 26 15.56 -11.16 -0.58
CA GLY A 26 16.10 -9.79 -0.37
C GLY A 26 15.92 -9.29 1.07
N VAL A 27 16.21 -8.03 1.44
CA VAL A 27 16.07 -7.50 2.85
C VAL A 27 14.65 -7.67 3.44
N PHE A 28 13.67 -7.90 2.58
CA PHE A 28 12.29 -8.27 2.91
C PHE A 28 12.07 -9.78 3.15
N MET A 29 13.15 -10.56 3.28
CA MET A 29 13.26 -12.01 3.53
C MET A 29 12.61 -12.53 4.82
N ASN A 30 11.82 -11.70 5.48
CA ASN A 30 11.07 -12.18 6.60
C ASN A 30 9.85 -12.94 6.10
N LYS A 31 9.66 -14.12 6.70
CA LYS A 31 8.45 -14.94 6.68
C LYS A 31 7.22 -14.20 7.25
N GLY A 32 7.25 -12.87 7.28
CA GLY A 32 6.28 -11.99 7.88
C GLY A 32 5.12 -11.72 6.95
N GLU A 33 3.94 -11.67 7.53
CA GLU A 33 2.72 -11.23 6.88
C GLU A 33 2.86 -9.75 6.49
N ILE A 34 2.70 -9.46 5.20
CA ILE A 34 2.61 -8.08 4.72
C ILE A 34 1.13 -7.75 4.53
N PHE A 35 0.69 -6.65 5.12
CA PHE A 35 -0.60 -6.04 4.82
C PHE A 35 -0.40 -4.83 3.94
N VAL A 36 -1.15 -4.76 2.86
CA VAL A 36 -1.24 -3.58 1.99
C VAL A 36 -2.68 -3.12 1.94
N TRP A 37 -2.87 -1.81 2.08
CA TRP A 37 -4.16 -1.15 1.92
C TRP A 37 -4.16 -0.47 0.58
N PHE A 38 -5.07 -0.89 -0.29
CA PHE A 38 -5.28 -0.28 -1.60
C PHE A 38 -6.52 0.60 -1.56
N THR A 39 -6.56 1.68 -2.34
CA THR A 39 -7.79 2.46 -2.54
C THR A 39 -8.93 1.55 -2.99
N ASP A 40 -10.13 1.80 -2.47
CA ASP A 40 -11.35 1.13 -2.91
C ASP A 40 -11.93 1.79 -4.18
N ASP A 41 -11.10 1.90 -5.21
CA ASP A 41 -11.46 2.37 -6.54
C ASP A 41 -10.81 1.49 -7.63
N SER A 42 -11.05 1.80 -8.90
CA SER A 42 -10.50 1.05 -10.04
C SER A 42 -8.98 1.11 -10.13
N ARG A 43 -8.34 2.11 -9.51
CA ARG A 43 -6.90 2.33 -9.59
C ARG A 43 -6.12 1.48 -8.61
N ARG A 44 -6.75 1.05 -7.50
CA ARG A 44 -6.15 0.19 -6.46
C ARG A 44 -4.76 0.69 -6.04
N ILE A 45 -4.65 1.98 -5.73
CA ILE A 45 -3.39 2.63 -5.34
C ILE A 45 -3.03 2.20 -3.91
N PRO A 46 -1.81 1.74 -3.62
CA PRO A 46 -1.39 1.44 -2.26
C PRO A 46 -1.28 2.72 -1.42
N VAL A 47 -2.01 2.79 -0.31
CA VAL A 47 -2.04 3.95 0.59
C VAL A 47 -1.26 3.72 1.88
N LEU A 48 -1.16 2.48 2.33
CA LEU A 48 -0.48 2.06 3.54
C LEU A 48 0.06 0.64 3.35
N MET A 49 1.24 0.37 3.90
CA MET A 49 1.78 -0.97 4.04
C MET A 49 2.30 -1.16 5.46
N LYS A 50 2.03 -2.32 6.05
CA LYS A 50 2.60 -2.75 7.32
C LYS A 50 3.17 -4.16 7.18
N SER A 51 4.38 -4.36 7.66
CA SER A 51 5.04 -5.67 7.68
C SER A 51 5.78 -5.86 8.99
N THR A 52 5.76 -7.08 9.53
CA THR A 52 6.61 -7.48 10.64
C THR A 52 7.86 -8.15 10.08
N ILE A 53 9.02 -7.69 10.50
CA ILE A 53 10.34 -8.21 10.12
C ILE A 53 11.05 -8.74 11.37
N ALA A 54 12.06 -9.60 11.23
CA ALA A 54 12.75 -10.23 12.37
C ALA A 54 13.24 -9.21 13.42
N ILE A 55 13.61 -8.01 12.98
CA ILE A 55 14.15 -6.95 13.82
C ILE A 55 13.14 -5.87 14.21
N GLY A 56 11.85 -6.02 13.88
CA GLY A 56 10.82 -5.04 14.21
C GLY A 56 9.67 -4.95 13.20
N SER A 57 9.29 -3.73 12.83
CA SER A 57 8.21 -3.49 11.88
C SER A 57 8.56 -2.43 10.85
N LEU A 58 8.03 -2.61 9.65
CA LEU A 58 8.09 -1.64 8.56
C LEU A 58 6.69 -1.07 8.34
N VAL A 59 6.60 0.26 8.30
CA VAL A 59 5.39 0.98 7.94
C VAL A 59 5.70 1.94 6.79
N SER A 60 4.95 1.85 5.71
CA SER A 60 5.00 2.81 4.60
C SER A 60 3.65 3.47 4.42
N THR A 61 3.63 4.78 4.26
CA THR A 61 2.40 5.59 4.16
C THR A 61 2.50 6.52 2.96
N LEU A 62 1.44 6.58 2.15
CA LEU A 62 1.35 7.49 1.00
C LEU A 62 1.40 8.94 1.45
N ARG A 63 2.40 9.70 0.97
CA ARG A 63 2.57 11.11 1.34
C ARG A 63 1.95 12.09 0.35
N SER A 64 2.03 11.82 -0.93
CA SER A 64 1.47 12.66 -1.99
C SER A 64 1.09 11.82 -3.21
N MET A 65 0.21 12.35 -4.05
CA MET A 65 -0.13 11.81 -5.35
C MET A 65 -0.12 12.94 -6.37
N GLU A 66 0.48 12.67 -7.53
CA GLU A 66 0.45 13.58 -8.67
C GLU A 66 -0.18 12.84 -9.84
N GLN A 67 -1.19 13.46 -10.46
CA GLN A 67 -1.84 12.87 -11.62
C GLN A 67 -1.00 13.18 -12.86
N GLY A 68 -0.65 12.13 -13.60
CA GLY A 68 0.04 12.28 -14.88
C GLY A 68 -0.77 13.15 -15.84
N LYS A 69 -0.06 13.94 -16.67
CA LYS A 69 -0.69 14.76 -17.69
C LYS A 69 -1.32 13.85 -18.74
N ALA A 70 -2.56 14.13 -19.13
CA ALA A 70 -3.17 13.47 -20.27
C ALA A 70 -2.31 13.75 -21.51
N ILE A 71 -1.94 12.69 -22.23
CA ILE A 71 -1.29 12.80 -23.53
C ILE A 71 -2.42 13.10 -24.53
N SER A 72 -2.57 14.37 -24.91
CA SER A 72 -3.52 14.77 -25.95
C SER A 72 -2.96 14.35 -27.31
N GLY A 73 -3.64 13.44 -28.03
CA GLY A 73 -3.29 13.07 -29.41
C GLY A 73 -3.38 11.58 -29.76
N LEU A 74 -3.92 10.73 -28.88
CA LEU A 74 -4.41 9.39 -29.21
C LEU A 74 -5.94 9.40 -29.18
#